data_AF-A0A3D5EL40-F1
#
_entry.id   AF-A0A3D5EL40-F1
#
_cell.length_a   1.000
_cell.length_b   1.000
_cell.length_c   1.000
_cell.angle_alpha   90.00
_cell.angle_beta   90.00
_cell.angle_gamma   90.00
#
_symmetry.space_group_name_H-M   'P 1'
#
loop_
_entity.id
_entity.type
_entity.pdbx_description
1 polymer ?
#
loop_
_entity_poly.entity_id
_entity_poly.type
_entity_poly.pdbx_seq_one_letter_code
_entity_poly.pdbx_strand_id
1 'polypeptide(L)'
;MSYMRIATCRAYVCEIARRMALGWNTSSQITTARTDGGTFTLVSGNLMDLFDHKPQRFVSISSANKEFYIQYDSEIANETLGEANFFAIFGHNLRTADVIFKVQTSDQSDFSGTVATVSASTYSGHTKVINAQLYGLEDTVHVQAPDNGWTLFTYTDSGDGTQDNRYTRITFRHNGGAGNAFTENLNIGSIMFGKMISFPAVQVDSEIAFDYDGTNVQESIGGSQYSNTTAFGPPAWSHTPWLFNYTADTNIGSTSSNPYQFYNPVGRRSLNLNFNYVADSTLFPENIFSDDESKNYDSSDLVTQFYTRMLGKHNPVLFSINTSSPDESDFGIYRLQNNLVAKQIASRTFNFNLKLREAW
;
A
#
# COMPACT_ATOMS: atom_id res chain seq x y z
N MET A 1 -24.65 -0.58 5.95
CA MET A 1 -24.14 0.65 6.59
C MET A 1 -23.01 0.24 7.52
N SER A 2 -21.76 0.40 7.06
CA SER A 2 -20.60 0.28 7.95
C SER A 2 -20.46 1.60 8.70
N TYR A 3 -20.51 1.56 10.03
CA TYR A 3 -20.14 2.70 10.87
C TYR A 3 -18.63 2.69 11.03
N MET A 4 -17.98 3.83 11.28
CA MET A 4 -16.55 3.87 11.63
C MET A 4 -16.32 3.16 12.98
N ARG A 5 -16.11 1.85 12.92
CA ARG A 5 -15.90 0.98 14.07
C ARG A 5 -14.44 0.58 14.06
N ILE A 6 -13.67 1.20 14.94
CA ILE A 6 -12.31 0.76 15.19
C ILE A 6 -12.40 -0.61 15.86
N ALA A 7 -11.83 -1.62 15.19
CA ALA A 7 -11.76 -2.99 15.67
C ALA A 7 -10.27 -3.37 15.81
N THR A 8 -9.92 -4.60 15.47
CA THR A 8 -8.52 -4.99 15.29
C THR A 8 -7.98 -4.27 14.06
N CYS A 9 -7.00 -3.40 14.27
CA CYS A 9 -6.40 -2.63 13.18
C CYS A 9 -5.31 -3.42 12.46
N ARG A 10 -5.03 -3.05 11.21
CA ARG A 10 -3.95 -3.63 10.40
C ARG A 10 -3.16 -2.56 9.68
N ALA A 11 -1.83 -2.65 9.74
CA ALA A 11 -0.93 -1.88 8.91
C ALA A 11 -0.38 -2.74 7.78
N TYR A 12 -0.14 -2.13 6.63
CA TYR A 12 0.48 -2.72 5.45
C TYR A 12 1.76 -1.93 5.15
N VAL A 13 2.90 -2.43 5.63
CA VAL A 13 4.19 -1.73 5.54
C VAL A 13 4.92 -2.16 4.28
N CYS A 14 5.25 -1.20 3.42
CA CYS A 14 5.98 -1.47 2.19
C CYS A 14 7.47 -1.69 2.47
N GLU A 15 7.98 -2.80 1.97
CA GLU A 15 9.38 -3.18 2.11
C GLU A 15 10.26 -2.46 1.09
N ILE A 16 9.76 -2.22 -0.12
CA ILE A 16 10.52 -1.54 -1.18
C ILE A 16 10.89 -0.13 -0.74
N ALA A 17 9.93 0.64 -0.22
CA ALA A 17 10.18 2.01 0.24
C ALA A 17 11.09 2.07 1.46
N ARG A 18 11.01 1.09 2.38
CA ARG A 18 11.96 0.97 3.49
C ARG A 18 13.39 0.83 2.97
N ARG A 19 13.60 -0.08 2.02
CA ARG A 19 14.94 -0.36 1.48
C ARG A 19 15.49 0.76 0.62
N MET A 20 14.64 1.44 -0.13
CA MET A 20 15.03 2.65 -0.86
C MET A 20 15.47 3.76 0.10
N ALA A 21 14.74 3.97 1.20
CA ALA A 21 15.09 4.97 2.20
C ALA A 21 16.40 4.65 2.96
N LEU A 22 16.71 3.36 3.14
CA LEU A 22 17.98 2.90 3.71
C LEU A 22 19.15 2.86 2.69
N GLY A 23 18.88 3.10 1.41
CA GLY A 23 19.88 3.04 0.35
C GLY A 23 20.28 1.62 -0.07
N TRP A 24 19.54 0.59 0.36
CA TRP A 24 19.76 -0.79 -0.06
C TRP A 24 19.29 -1.03 -1.50
N ASN A 25 18.12 -0.47 -1.85
CA ASN A 25 17.57 -0.56 -3.20
C ASN A 25 17.83 0.71 -3.99
N THR A 26 18.19 0.53 -5.26
CA THR A 26 18.32 1.56 -6.28
C THR A 26 17.49 1.17 -7.51
N SER A 27 17.63 1.91 -8.60
CA SER A 27 16.94 1.57 -9.85
C SER A 27 17.43 0.28 -10.50
N SER A 28 18.60 -0.25 -10.13
CA SER A 28 19.09 -1.52 -10.69
C SER A 28 18.29 -2.74 -10.23
N GLN A 29 17.64 -2.64 -9.06
CA GLN A 29 16.80 -3.71 -8.51
C GLN A 29 15.40 -3.73 -9.12
N ILE A 30 15.09 -2.80 -10.04
CA ILE A 30 13.78 -2.70 -10.68
C ILE A 30 13.96 -2.85 -12.19
N THR A 31 13.45 -3.94 -12.75
CA THR A 31 13.51 -4.24 -14.18
C THR A 31 12.13 -4.10 -14.81
N THR A 32 12.06 -3.46 -15.97
CA THR A 32 10.87 -3.47 -16.83
C THR A 32 11.20 -4.02 -18.21
N ALA A 33 10.35 -4.89 -18.71
CA ALA A 33 10.46 -5.37 -20.07
C ALA A 33 9.09 -5.74 -20.64
N ARG A 34 8.96 -5.64 -21.96
CA ARG A 34 7.84 -6.22 -22.69
C ARG A 34 8.11 -7.70 -22.94
N THR A 35 7.07 -8.50 -22.86
CA THR A 35 7.20 -9.95 -23.09
C THR A 35 7.32 -10.31 -24.57
N ASP A 36 6.96 -9.39 -25.48
CA ASP A 36 7.11 -9.54 -26.93
C ASP A 36 8.49 -9.08 -27.46
N GLY A 37 9.43 -8.74 -26.58
CA GLY A 37 10.76 -8.25 -26.95
C GLY A 37 10.79 -6.80 -27.46
N GLY A 38 9.65 -6.09 -27.44
CA GLY A 38 9.58 -4.67 -27.77
C GLY A 38 10.19 -3.78 -26.69
N THR A 39 10.30 -2.48 -27.00
CA THR A 39 10.77 -1.47 -26.03
C THR A 39 9.65 -1.05 -25.09
N PHE A 40 9.88 -1.17 -23.78
CA PHE A 40 9.00 -0.57 -22.77
C PHE A 40 9.16 0.96 -22.78
N THR A 41 8.05 1.68 -22.91
CA THR A 41 8.06 3.15 -23.00
C THR A 41 7.11 3.79 -22.00
N LEU A 42 7.63 4.77 -21.26
CA LEU A 42 6.85 5.69 -20.43
C LEU A 42 6.46 6.93 -21.25
N VAL A 43 5.25 7.43 -21.02
CA VAL A 43 4.76 8.70 -21.56
C VAL A 43 5.12 9.85 -20.61
N SER A 44 5.04 9.62 -19.30
CA SER A 44 5.42 10.59 -18.26
C SER A 44 5.79 9.90 -16.95
N GLY A 45 6.52 10.62 -16.08
CA GLY A 45 6.98 10.14 -14.78
C GLY A 45 8.28 9.32 -14.86
N ASN A 46 8.82 8.93 -13.70
CA ASN A 46 9.94 8.01 -13.58
C ASN A 46 9.46 6.69 -12.97
N LEU A 47 10.01 5.56 -13.41
CA LEU A 47 9.68 4.24 -12.85
C LEU A 47 9.85 4.19 -11.31
N MET A 48 10.85 4.88 -10.78
CA MET A 48 11.10 4.95 -9.33
C MET A 48 9.99 5.68 -8.56
N ASP A 49 9.22 6.55 -9.22
CA ASP A 49 8.11 7.28 -8.58
C ASP A 49 7.00 6.30 -8.16
N LEU A 50 6.89 5.13 -8.80
CA LEU A 50 5.94 4.08 -8.38
C LEU A 50 6.19 3.62 -6.94
N PHE A 51 7.41 3.74 -6.41
CA PHE A 51 7.79 3.17 -5.12
C PHE A 51 8.03 4.23 -4.03
N ASP A 52 7.71 5.51 -4.30
CA ASP A 52 7.98 6.63 -3.39
C ASP A 52 6.81 6.96 -2.44
N HIS A 53 5.69 6.23 -2.55
CA HIS A 53 4.46 6.38 -1.77
C HIS A 53 3.74 7.73 -1.94
N LYS A 54 3.97 8.43 -3.06
CA LYS A 54 3.30 9.68 -3.40
C LYS A 54 2.48 9.52 -4.68
N PRO A 55 1.27 8.93 -4.63
CA PRO A 55 0.48 8.64 -5.82
C PRO A 55 0.05 9.86 -6.66
N GLN A 56 0.27 11.09 -6.18
CA GLN A 56 0.19 12.31 -6.98
C GLN A 56 1.28 12.40 -8.07
N ARG A 57 2.41 11.70 -7.90
CA ARG A 57 3.49 11.57 -8.89
C ARG A 57 3.27 10.32 -9.73
N PHE A 58 2.10 10.22 -10.33
CA PHE A 58 1.75 9.05 -11.13
C PHE A 58 2.65 8.91 -12.36
N VAL A 59 2.87 7.66 -12.74
CA VAL A 59 3.59 7.27 -13.96
C VAL A 59 2.57 6.91 -15.03
N SER A 60 2.75 7.43 -16.23
CA SER A 60 1.91 7.11 -17.38
C SER A 60 2.67 6.20 -18.35
N ILE A 61 2.15 5.01 -18.58
CA ILE A 61 2.71 3.96 -19.43
C ILE A 61 1.95 3.98 -20.76
N SER A 62 2.69 3.97 -21.87
CA SER A 62 2.11 4.10 -23.21
C SER A 62 1.10 3.00 -23.51
N SER A 63 -0.03 3.38 -24.12
CA SER A 63 -1.04 2.42 -24.61
C SER A 63 -0.50 1.48 -25.69
N ALA A 64 0.59 1.85 -26.36
CA ALA A 64 1.27 0.99 -27.34
C ALA A 64 1.96 -0.25 -26.70
N ASN A 65 2.05 -0.30 -25.37
CA ASN A 65 2.45 -1.51 -24.67
C ASN A 65 1.31 -2.55 -24.75
N LYS A 66 1.69 -3.82 -24.91
CA LYS A 66 0.74 -4.93 -24.97
C LYS A 66 0.76 -5.72 -23.67
N GLU A 67 1.85 -6.45 -23.47
CA GLU A 67 2.16 -7.11 -22.21
C GLU A 67 3.56 -6.72 -21.78
N PHE A 68 3.68 -6.33 -20.52
CA PHE A 68 4.96 -5.98 -19.91
C PHE A 68 4.95 -6.40 -18.45
N TYR A 69 6.14 -6.47 -17.86
CA TYR A 69 6.26 -6.70 -16.44
C TYR A 69 7.13 -5.65 -15.76
N ILE A 70 6.86 -5.45 -14.47
CA ILE A 70 7.72 -4.77 -13.53
C ILE A 70 8.21 -5.84 -12.56
N GLN A 71 9.53 -6.01 -12.47
CA GLN A 71 10.17 -6.98 -11.60
C GLN A 71 11.02 -6.26 -10.56
N TYR A 72 10.86 -6.68 -9.32
CA TYR A 72 11.63 -6.24 -8.17
C TYR A 72 12.56 -7.37 -7.71
N ASP A 73 13.85 -7.08 -7.56
CA ASP A 73 14.85 -7.94 -6.95
C ASP A 73 15.09 -7.48 -5.50
N SER A 74 14.78 -8.35 -4.55
CA SER A 74 14.99 -8.08 -3.13
C SER A 74 16.47 -8.19 -2.71
N GLU A 75 17.31 -8.83 -3.53
CA GLU A 75 18.71 -9.20 -3.28
C GLU A 75 18.94 -10.07 -2.03
N ILE A 76 17.87 -10.54 -1.41
CA ILE A 76 17.92 -11.42 -0.26
C ILE A 76 17.85 -12.84 -0.80
N ALA A 77 18.89 -13.60 -0.48
CA ALA A 77 19.02 -15.00 -0.83
C ALA A 77 18.71 -15.94 0.34
N ASN A 78 18.23 -15.41 1.47
CA ASN A 78 17.88 -16.16 2.67
C ASN A 78 16.47 -15.79 3.15
N GLU A 79 15.66 -16.82 3.41
CA GLU A 79 14.42 -16.91 4.20
C GLU A 79 14.08 -15.79 5.20
N THR A 80 15.07 -15.32 5.96
CA THR A 80 14.90 -14.53 7.18
C THR A 80 14.37 -13.10 6.93
N LEU A 81 14.40 -12.60 5.69
CA LEU A 81 14.09 -11.19 5.39
C LEU A 81 13.14 -10.99 4.19
N GLY A 82 12.55 -12.08 3.68
CA GLY A 82 11.76 -12.14 2.44
C GLY A 82 10.23 -12.12 2.56
N GLU A 83 9.67 -12.02 3.77
CA GLU A 83 8.23 -12.26 4.02
C GLU A 83 7.30 -11.08 3.60
N ALA A 84 7.12 -10.89 2.30
CA ALA A 84 6.00 -10.10 1.80
C ALA A 84 4.74 -10.94 1.72
N ASN A 85 3.60 -10.35 2.08
CA ASN A 85 2.31 -11.05 2.17
C ASN A 85 1.14 -10.16 1.73
N PHE A 86 1.43 -9.00 1.15
CA PHE A 86 0.44 -8.17 0.48
C PHE A 86 1.01 -7.46 -0.75
N PHE A 87 0.09 -7.05 -1.61
CA PHE A 87 0.36 -6.23 -2.76
C PHE A 87 -0.77 -5.21 -2.96
N ALA A 88 -0.41 -3.96 -3.20
CA ALA A 88 -1.35 -2.89 -3.50
C ALA A 88 -0.89 -2.01 -4.66
N ILE A 89 -1.83 -1.58 -5.50
CA ILE A 89 -1.62 -0.60 -6.57
C ILE A 89 -2.55 0.58 -6.27
N PHE A 90 -2.01 1.79 -6.22
CA PHE A 90 -2.75 3.02 -5.92
C PHE A 90 -2.86 3.93 -7.13
N GLY A 91 -3.99 4.62 -7.26
CA GLY A 91 -4.23 5.65 -8.27
C GLY A 91 -4.16 5.11 -9.71
N HIS A 92 -4.66 3.90 -9.96
CA HIS A 92 -4.60 3.26 -11.26
C HIS A 92 -5.89 3.40 -12.07
N ASN A 93 -5.75 3.32 -13.40
CA ASN A 93 -6.85 3.30 -14.37
C ASN A 93 -7.01 1.95 -15.09
N LEU A 94 -6.68 0.84 -14.40
CA LEU A 94 -6.69 -0.51 -14.97
C LEU A 94 -7.99 -0.87 -15.71
N ARG A 95 -9.17 -0.46 -15.22
CA ARG A 95 -10.45 -0.75 -15.87
C ARG A 95 -10.57 -0.04 -17.23
N THR A 96 -10.24 1.24 -17.29
CA THR A 96 -10.38 2.06 -18.52
C THR A 96 -9.31 1.77 -19.55
N ALA A 97 -8.09 1.48 -19.11
CA ALA A 97 -7.02 1.00 -19.99
C ALA A 97 -7.22 -0.46 -20.47
N ASP A 98 -8.25 -1.15 -19.96
CA ASP A 98 -8.57 -2.56 -20.18
C ASP A 98 -7.39 -3.51 -19.87
N VAL A 99 -6.77 -3.27 -18.71
CA VAL A 99 -5.57 -3.97 -18.24
C VAL A 99 -5.91 -4.90 -17.09
N ILE A 100 -5.45 -6.14 -17.22
CA ILE A 100 -5.42 -7.15 -16.16
C ILE A 100 -3.97 -7.37 -15.72
N PHE A 101 -3.77 -7.84 -14.49
CA PHE A 101 -2.43 -8.07 -13.98
C PHE A 101 -2.32 -9.40 -13.23
N LYS A 102 -1.12 -9.96 -13.16
CA LYS A 102 -0.80 -11.10 -12.29
C LYS A 102 0.44 -10.80 -11.47
N VAL A 103 0.57 -11.47 -10.33
CA VAL A 103 1.73 -11.34 -9.44
C VAL A 103 2.36 -12.71 -9.25
N GLN A 104 3.67 -12.76 -9.43
CA GLN A 104 4.47 -13.96 -9.36
C GLN A 104 5.69 -13.73 -8.48
N THR A 105 6.10 -14.75 -7.74
CA THR A 105 7.35 -14.77 -6.97
C THR A 105 8.22 -15.94 -7.42
N SER A 106 9.55 -15.76 -7.38
CA SER A 106 10.51 -16.78 -7.77
C SER A 106 11.90 -16.47 -7.22
N ASP A 107 12.74 -17.50 -7.14
CA ASP A 107 14.17 -17.38 -6.82
C ASP A 107 15.05 -17.05 -8.01
N GLN A 108 14.50 -17.17 -9.21
CA GLN A 108 15.24 -16.97 -10.44
C GLN A 108 14.79 -15.69 -11.14
N SER A 109 15.76 -14.88 -11.54
CA SER A 109 15.51 -13.57 -12.17
C SER A 109 14.72 -13.68 -13.47
N ASP A 110 14.80 -14.82 -14.16
CA ASP A 110 14.10 -15.09 -15.42
C ASP A 110 12.74 -15.76 -15.23
N PHE A 111 12.44 -16.25 -14.01
CA PHE A 111 11.24 -17.02 -13.68
C PHE A 111 11.15 -18.33 -14.49
N SER A 112 12.30 -18.97 -14.78
CA SER A 112 12.36 -20.26 -15.48
C SER A 112 12.23 -21.49 -14.55
N GLY A 113 12.47 -21.30 -13.24
CA GLY A 113 12.37 -22.34 -12.21
C GLY A 113 10.98 -22.47 -11.58
N THR A 114 10.95 -22.79 -10.28
CA THR A 114 9.69 -22.79 -9.53
C THR A 114 9.18 -21.36 -9.38
N VAL A 115 7.92 -21.17 -9.75
CA VAL A 115 7.26 -19.86 -9.75
C VAL A 115 5.93 -19.98 -9.05
N ALA A 116 5.79 -19.28 -7.92
CA ALA A 116 4.53 -19.13 -7.23
C ALA A 116 3.74 -17.99 -7.88
N THR A 117 2.56 -18.29 -8.42
CA THR A 117 1.66 -17.25 -8.94
C THR A 117 0.65 -16.90 -7.86
N VAL A 118 1.02 -15.98 -6.97
CA VAL A 118 0.24 -15.61 -5.76
C VAL A 118 -1.12 -14.99 -6.08
N SER A 119 -1.31 -14.50 -7.31
CA SER A 119 -2.60 -14.00 -7.79
C SER A 119 -3.55 -15.08 -8.32
N ALA A 120 -3.09 -16.33 -8.44
CA ALA A 120 -3.87 -17.42 -9.03
C ALA A 120 -4.99 -17.90 -8.11
N SER A 121 -6.15 -18.22 -8.67
CA SER A 121 -7.32 -18.73 -7.93
C SER A 121 -7.04 -20.04 -7.18
N THR A 122 -6.07 -20.82 -7.65
CA THR A 122 -5.63 -22.08 -7.03
C THR A 122 -4.56 -21.88 -5.95
N TYR A 123 -3.98 -20.68 -5.82
CA TYR A 123 -2.98 -20.41 -4.81
C TYR A 123 -3.62 -20.39 -3.42
N SER A 124 -3.15 -21.25 -2.51
CA SER A 124 -3.70 -21.34 -1.16
C SER A 124 -3.30 -20.11 -0.34
N GLY A 125 -4.27 -19.53 0.38
CA GLY A 125 -4.02 -18.43 1.33
C GLY A 125 -3.90 -17.04 0.70
N HIS A 126 -4.25 -16.85 -0.58
CA HIS A 126 -4.53 -15.51 -1.08
C HIS A 126 -5.91 -15.01 -0.64
N THR A 127 -6.06 -13.69 -0.53
CA THR A 127 -7.34 -13.03 -0.29
C THR A 127 -7.39 -11.75 -1.11
N LYS A 128 -8.42 -11.64 -1.95
CA LYS A 128 -8.70 -10.44 -2.76
C LYS A 128 -9.50 -9.48 -1.89
N VAL A 129 -8.89 -8.37 -1.49
CA VAL A 129 -9.47 -7.50 -0.46
C VAL A 129 -10.25 -6.36 -1.10
N ILE A 130 -9.59 -5.54 -1.92
CA ILE A 130 -10.19 -4.37 -2.57
C ILE A 130 -9.93 -4.43 -4.07
N ASN A 131 -11.00 -4.30 -4.87
CA ASN A 131 -10.92 -4.10 -6.33
C ASN A 131 -9.97 -5.08 -7.03
N ALA A 132 -10.02 -6.37 -6.64
CA ALA A 132 -9.05 -7.41 -7.02
C ALA A 132 -9.74 -8.69 -7.54
N GLN A 133 -10.77 -8.56 -8.38
CA GLN A 133 -11.53 -9.72 -8.87
C GLN A 133 -10.68 -10.61 -9.79
N LEU A 134 -11.03 -11.90 -9.94
CA LEU A 134 -10.43 -12.72 -11.01
C LEU A 134 -10.98 -12.26 -12.35
N TYR A 135 -10.14 -12.28 -13.38
CA TYR A 135 -10.55 -11.94 -14.74
C TYR A 135 -11.65 -12.89 -15.29
N GLY A 136 -11.62 -14.17 -14.90
CA GLY A 136 -12.69 -15.11 -15.25
C GLY A 136 -12.42 -16.55 -14.82
N LEU A 137 -13.27 -17.48 -15.26
CA LEU A 137 -13.10 -18.92 -15.01
C LEU A 137 -12.03 -19.56 -15.91
N GLU A 138 -11.77 -18.97 -17.09
CA GLU A 138 -10.80 -19.48 -18.07
C GLU A 138 -9.38 -18.96 -17.82
N ASP A 139 -9.24 -17.78 -17.21
CA ASP A 139 -7.97 -17.22 -16.78
C ASP A 139 -7.96 -17.07 -15.26
N THR A 140 -7.39 -18.09 -14.63
CA THR A 140 -7.35 -18.21 -13.19
C THR A 140 -6.18 -17.48 -12.56
N VAL A 141 -5.26 -16.89 -13.34
CA VAL A 141 -4.01 -16.32 -12.82
C VAL A 141 -4.01 -14.79 -12.79
N HIS A 142 -4.82 -14.15 -13.64
CA HIS A 142 -4.92 -12.70 -13.70
C HIS A 142 -6.04 -12.14 -12.81
N VAL A 143 -5.72 -11.01 -12.20
CA VAL A 143 -6.61 -10.12 -11.47
C VAL A 143 -7.12 -9.05 -12.43
N GLN A 144 -8.42 -8.84 -12.41
CA GLN A 144 -9.09 -7.72 -13.04
C GLN A 144 -9.60 -6.79 -11.95
N ALA A 145 -9.23 -5.52 -12.05
CA ALA A 145 -9.85 -4.48 -11.24
C ALA A 145 -11.22 -4.15 -11.85
N PRO A 146 -12.35 -4.45 -11.16
CA PRO A 146 -13.67 -4.04 -11.65
C PRO A 146 -13.76 -2.52 -11.81
N ASP A 147 -13.01 -1.73 -11.05
CA ASP A 147 -13.09 -0.27 -11.01
C ASP A 147 -11.71 0.41 -11.11
N ASN A 148 -11.69 1.70 -11.46
CA ASN A 148 -10.49 2.53 -11.34
C ASN A 148 -10.32 3.00 -9.88
N GLY A 149 -9.10 3.37 -9.49
CA GLY A 149 -8.78 3.84 -8.15
C GLY A 149 -7.59 3.08 -7.57
N TRP A 150 -7.83 2.08 -6.75
CA TRP A 150 -6.78 1.28 -6.14
C TRP A 150 -7.20 -0.18 -5.95
N THR A 151 -6.20 -1.06 -5.84
CA THR A 151 -6.38 -2.51 -5.67
C THR A 151 -5.52 -2.98 -4.51
N LEU A 152 -6.05 -3.89 -3.70
CA LEU A 152 -5.34 -4.59 -2.63
C LEU A 152 -5.68 -6.07 -2.65
N PHE A 153 -4.65 -6.91 -2.62
CA PHE A 153 -4.80 -8.32 -2.30
C PHE A 153 -3.67 -8.77 -1.37
N THR A 154 -3.96 -9.78 -0.56
CA THR A 154 -3.02 -10.39 0.38
C THR A 154 -2.77 -11.83 -0.03
N TYR A 155 -1.66 -12.38 0.42
CA TYR A 155 -1.33 -13.77 0.25
C TYR A 155 -0.51 -14.23 1.44
N THR A 156 -0.76 -15.43 1.92
CA THR A 156 0.23 -16.08 2.78
C THR A 156 1.41 -16.46 1.93
N ASP A 157 2.61 -16.39 2.49
CA ASP A 157 3.72 -17.16 1.97
C ASP A 157 3.33 -18.63 2.13
N SER A 158 2.65 -19.19 1.11
CA SER A 158 2.17 -20.55 1.18
C SER A 158 3.42 -21.42 1.20
N GLY A 159 3.52 -22.37 2.13
CA GLY A 159 4.59 -23.37 2.23
C GLY A 159 4.69 -24.33 1.03
N ASP A 160 4.65 -23.78 -0.19
CA ASP A 160 5.35 -24.28 -1.35
C ASP A 160 6.84 -24.39 -0.96
N GLY A 161 7.50 -25.45 -1.39
CA GLY A 161 8.90 -25.71 -1.04
C GLY A 161 9.90 -24.67 -1.57
N THR A 162 9.44 -23.62 -2.25
CA THR A 162 10.19 -22.39 -2.53
C THR A 162 10.21 -21.52 -1.29
N GLN A 163 11.12 -21.85 -0.39
CA GLN A 163 11.30 -21.11 0.84
C GLN A 163 11.85 -19.69 0.52
N ASP A 164 12.60 -19.52 -0.58
CA ASP A 164 13.06 -18.21 -1.03
C ASP A 164 12.07 -17.55 -2.03
N ASN A 165 11.90 -16.22 -1.95
CA ASN A 165 11.08 -15.41 -2.89
C ASN A 165 11.84 -14.14 -3.28
N ARG A 166 13.09 -14.30 -3.77
CA ARG A 166 13.98 -13.17 -4.04
C ARG A 166 13.40 -12.17 -5.04
N TYR A 167 12.76 -12.66 -6.10
CA TYR A 167 12.19 -11.84 -7.16
C TYR A 167 10.67 -11.82 -7.09
N THR A 168 10.10 -10.62 -7.21
CA THR A 168 8.66 -10.43 -7.38
C THR A 168 8.39 -9.77 -8.72
N ARG A 169 7.46 -10.31 -9.50
CA ARG A 169 7.11 -9.80 -10.82
C ARG A 169 5.61 -9.52 -10.90
N ILE A 170 5.28 -8.32 -11.36
CA ILE A 170 3.91 -7.93 -11.69
C ILE A 170 3.84 -7.83 -13.20
N THR A 171 3.02 -8.65 -13.83
CA THR A 171 2.82 -8.61 -15.28
C THR A 171 1.49 -7.95 -15.57
N PHE A 172 1.49 -6.92 -16.40
CA PHE A 172 0.31 -6.23 -16.91
C PHE A 172 0.07 -6.64 -18.36
N ARG A 173 -1.18 -6.93 -18.69
CA ARG A 173 -1.61 -7.41 -20.01
C ARG A 173 -2.95 -6.82 -20.37
N HIS A 174 -3.20 -6.59 -21.66
CA HIS A 174 -4.55 -6.31 -22.13
C HIS A 174 -5.48 -7.48 -21.81
N ASN A 175 -6.72 -7.16 -21.43
CA ASN A 175 -7.79 -8.10 -21.13
C ASN A 175 -7.98 -9.14 -22.25
N GLY A 176 -8.09 -8.69 -23.50
CA GLY A 176 -8.15 -9.54 -24.70
C GLY A 176 -6.86 -10.30 -25.07
N GLY A 177 -5.83 -10.29 -24.22
CA GLY A 177 -4.60 -11.08 -24.37
C GLY A 177 -3.35 -10.28 -24.80
N ALA A 178 -2.18 -10.92 -24.68
CA ALA A 178 -0.84 -10.30 -24.85
C ALA A 178 -0.56 -9.73 -26.26
N GLY A 179 -1.38 -10.06 -27.26
CA GLY A 179 -1.25 -9.53 -28.61
C GLY A 179 -1.83 -8.13 -28.82
N ASN A 180 -2.66 -7.67 -27.88
CA ASN A 180 -3.43 -6.42 -27.99
C ASN A 180 -2.76 -5.28 -27.22
N ALA A 181 -2.82 -4.08 -27.79
CA ALA A 181 -2.41 -2.85 -27.12
C ALA A 181 -3.45 -2.43 -26.07
N PHE A 182 -3.07 -1.63 -25.08
CA PHE A 182 -4.02 -1.09 -24.12
C PHE A 182 -5.00 -0.11 -24.78
N THR A 183 -6.21 -0.03 -24.24
CA THR A 183 -7.26 0.88 -24.75
C THR A 183 -6.88 2.34 -24.54
N GLU A 184 -6.19 2.63 -23.43
CA GLU A 184 -5.67 3.95 -23.07
C GLU A 184 -4.29 3.84 -22.41
N ASN A 185 -3.63 4.97 -22.18
CA ASN A 185 -2.39 4.99 -21.40
C ASN A 185 -2.68 4.49 -19.98
N LEU A 186 -1.85 3.58 -19.50
CA LEU A 186 -1.96 3.03 -18.15
C LEU A 186 -1.28 3.99 -17.16
N ASN A 187 -2.09 4.61 -16.30
CA ASN A 187 -1.63 5.45 -15.21
C ASN A 187 -1.56 4.61 -13.92
N ILE A 188 -0.47 4.75 -13.18
CA ILE A 188 -0.30 4.15 -11.85
C ILE A 188 0.32 5.20 -10.92
N GLY A 189 -0.32 5.45 -9.78
CA GLY A 189 0.16 6.36 -8.76
C GLY A 189 1.34 5.80 -7.97
N SER A 190 1.14 4.65 -7.31
CA SER A 190 2.19 3.98 -6.54
C SER A 190 1.90 2.50 -6.37
N ILE A 191 2.92 1.68 -6.13
CA ILE A 191 2.85 0.25 -5.86
C ILE A 191 3.46 -0.01 -4.49
N MET A 192 2.71 -0.70 -3.62
CA MET A 192 3.22 -1.18 -2.34
C MET A 192 3.29 -2.70 -2.33
N PHE A 193 4.41 -3.18 -1.81
CA PHE A 193 4.69 -4.59 -1.62
C PHE A 193 5.44 -4.75 -0.29
N GLY A 194 4.99 -5.67 0.56
CA GLY A 194 5.62 -5.87 1.85
C GLY A 194 4.76 -6.67 2.81
N LYS A 195 4.83 -6.33 4.10
CA LYS A 195 4.24 -7.11 5.18
C LYS A 195 3.04 -6.43 5.83
N MET A 196 1.98 -7.21 6.03
CA MET A 196 0.82 -6.84 6.82
C MET A 196 1.04 -7.21 8.30
N ILE A 197 0.64 -6.31 9.19
CA ILE A 197 0.87 -6.41 10.63
C ILE A 197 -0.45 -6.12 11.31
N SER A 198 -0.94 -7.07 12.08
CA SER A 198 -2.17 -6.91 12.85
C SER A 198 -1.82 -6.39 14.24
N PHE A 199 -2.47 -5.31 14.65
CA PHE A 199 -2.29 -4.76 15.99
C PHE A 199 -3.11 -5.58 17.01
N PRO A 200 -2.76 -5.52 18.30
CA PRO A 200 -3.65 -5.97 19.37
C PRO A 200 -5.00 -5.27 19.29
N ALA A 201 -6.02 -5.85 19.95
CA ALA A 201 -7.34 -5.23 20.00
C ALA A 201 -7.26 -3.83 20.63
N VAL A 202 -7.79 -2.84 19.90
CA VAL A 202 -7.86 -1.46 20.36
C VAL A 202 -8.74 -1.35 21.60
N GLN A 203 -8.32 -0.56 22.57
CA GLN A 203 -9.01 -0.40 23.86
C GLN A 203 -9.78 0.93 23.92
N VAL A 204 -10.51 1.11 25.04
CA VAL A 204 -11.33 2.30 25.34
C VAL A 204 -10.51 3.60 25.16
N ASP A 205 -11.20 4.69 24.82
CA ASP A 205 -10.65 6.04 24.58
C ASP A 205 -9.85 6.20 23.28
N SER A 206 -10.20 5.45 22.23
CA SER A 206 -9.69 5.72 20.89
C SER A 206 -10.52 6.80 20.19
N GLU A 207 -9.84 7.68 19.46
CA GLU A 207 -10.43 8.89 18.88
C GLU A 207 -10.18 8.93 17.37
N ILE A 208 -11.20 9.40 16.64
CA ILE A 208 -11.11 9.78 15.23
C ILE A 208 -11.40 11.28 15.16
N ALA A 209 -10.47 12.02 14.58
CA ALA A 209 -10.57 13.47 14.38
C ALA A 209 -10.34 13.82 12.91
N PHE A 210 -10.71 15.05 12.54
CA PHE A 210 -10.46 15.61 11.22
C PHE A 210 -9.67 16.91 11.37
N ASP A 211 -8.45 16.92 10.82
CA ASP A 211 -7.54 18.05 10.86
C ASP A 211 -7.75 18.95 9.64
N TYR A 212 -8.33 20.14 9.85
CA TYR A 212 -8.53 21.15 8.81
C TYR A 212 -7.30 22.06 8.66
N ASP A 213 -6.21 21.46 8.18
CA ASP A 213 -4.89 22.10 8.04
C ASP A 213 -4.95 23.45 7.30
N GLY A 214 -4.21 24.43 7.81
CA GLY A 214 -4.03 25.73 7.14
C GLY A 214 -5.24 26.66 7.21
N THR A 215 -6.27 26.33 8.00
CA THR A 215 -7.40 27.22 8.28
C THR A 215 -7.09 28.11 9.49
N ASN A 216 -7.04 29.42 9.27
CA ASN A 216 -6.93 30.43 10.33
C ASN A 216 -8.17 31.32 10.32
N VAL A 217 -8.82 31.47 11.48
CA VAL A 217 -9.96 32.37 11.68
C VAL A 217 -9.47 33.58 12.47
N GLN A 218 -9.54 34.75 11.85
CA GLN A 218 -9.14 36.02 12.44
C GLN A 218 -10.38 36.86 12.72
N GLU A 219 -10.46 37.38 13.94
CA GLU A 219 -11.49 38.34 14.32
C GLU A 219 -10.96 39.76 14.13
N SER A 220 -11.71 40.57 13.40
CA SER A 220 -11.42 42.00 13.28
C SER A 220 -11.74 42.75 14.55
N ILE A 221 -11.16 43.94 14.71
CA ILE A 221 -11.41 44.85 15.84
C ILE A 221 -12.91 45.19 15.98
N GLY A 222 -13.68 45.12 14.88
CA GLY A 222 -15.13 45.34 14.86
C GLY A 222 -15.98 44.09 15.10
N GLY A 223 -15.38 42.96 15.48
CA GLY A 223 -16.09 41.70 15.78
C GLY A 223 -16.51 40.87 14.55
N SER A 224 -16.14 41.27 13.34
CA SER A 224 -16.34 40.43 12.13
C SER A 224 -15.23 39.38 12.03
N GLN A 225 -15.59 38.12 11.79
CA GLN A 225 -14.65 37.02 11.60
C GLN A 225 -14.37 36.78 10.12
N TYR A 226 -13.10 36.54 9.77
CA TYR A 226 -12.65 36.16 8.44
C TYR A 226 -11.84 34.87 8.55
N SER A 227 -12.10 33.91 7.67
CA SER A 227 -11.31 32.68 7.59
C SER A 227 -10.44 32.68 6.34
N ASN A 228 -9.21 32.17 6.49
CA ASN A 228 -8.33 31.89 5.36
C ASN A 228 -7.85 30.44 5.48
N THR A 229 -8.00 29.67 4.40
CA THR A 229 -7.60 28.26 4.33
C THR A 229 -6.62 28.05 3.19
N THR A 230 -5.41 27.58 3.49
CA THR A 230 -4.35 27.40 2.47
C THR A 230 -4.46 26.10 1.68
N ALA A 231 -5.21 25.11 2.18
CA ALA A 231 -5.42 23.83 1.49
C ALA A 231 -6.83 23.27 1.80
N PHE A 232 -7.60 22.98 0.76
CA PHE A 232 -8.99 22.52 0.90
C PHE A 232 -9.14 21.00 0.82
N GLY A 233 -8.07 20.24 0.64
CA GLY A 233 -8.16 18.79 0.50
C GLY A 233 -6.91 18.15 -0.09
N PRO A 234 -7.02 16.89 -0.51
CA PRO A 234 -5.91 16.16 -1.13
C PRO A 234 -5.41 16.82 -2.43
N PRO A 235 -4.16 16.53 -2.84
CA PRO A 235 -3.65 16.97 -4.13
C PRO A 235 -4.43 16.33 -5.29
N ALA A 236 -4.25 16.88 -6.49
CA ALA A 236 -4.76 16.23 -7.69
C ALA A 236 -3.97 14.93 -7.96
N TRP A 237 -4.68 13.81 -7.96
CA TRP A 237 -4.14 12.50 -8.36
C TRP A 237 -4.46 12.23 -9.83
N SER A 238 -4.01 11.11 -10.41
CA SER A 238 -4.56 10.66 -11.70
C SER A 238 -5.92 10.01 -11.51
N HIS A 239 -6.02 9.16 -10.48
CA HIS A 239 -7.22 8.48 -10.00
C HIS A 239 -7.13 8.41 -8.46
N THR A 240 -8.26 8.24 -7.78
CA THR A 240 -8.32 8.21 -6.31
C THR A 240 -7.48 7.08 -5.71
N PRO A 241 -6.44 7.40 -4.92
CA PRO A 241 -5.67 6.41 -4.20
C PRO A 241 -6.33 6.16 -2.83
N TRP A 242 -6.48 4.89 -2.43
CA TRP A 242 -7.05 4.42 -1.14
C TRP A 242 -8.43 4.95 -0.71
N LEU A 243 -9.07 5.83 -1.49
CA LEU A 243 -10.44 6.29 -1.32
C LEU A 243 -11.41 5.38 -2.11
N PHE A 244 -12.55 5.92 -2.52
CA PHE A 244 -13.53 5.18 -3.30
C PHE A 244 -12.99 4.79 -4.68
N ASN A 245 -13.32 3.57 -5.08
CA ASN A 245 -13.16 3.10 -6.44
C ASN A 245 -14.36 3.52 -7.29
N TYR A 246 -14.14 3.67 -8.59
CA TYR A 246 -15.17 4.13 -9.49
C TYR A 246 -15.13 3.43 -10.85
N THR A 247 -16.33 3.20 -11.38
CA THR A 247 -16.54 2.57 -12.68
C THR A 247 -16.22 3.50 -13.86
N ALA A 248 -16.24 4.81 -13.62
CA ALA A 248 -16.14 5.85 -14.65
C ALA A 248 -14.68 6.14 -15.09
N ASP A 249 -14.57 6.62 -16.32
CA ASP A 249 -13.39 7.11 -17.04
C ASP A 249 -12.89 8.49 -16.60
N THR A 250 -13.74 9.27 -15.94
CA THR A 250 -13.51 10.69 -15.60
C THR A 250 -13.08 10.91 -14.15
N ASN A 251 -12.50 9.89 -13.50
CA ASN A 251 -12.25 9.97 -12.06
C ASN A 251 -10.96 10.71 -11.67
N ILE A 252 -11.14 11.94 -11.17
CA ILE A 252 -10.25 12.71 -10.29
C ILE A 252 -8.78 12.71 -10.72
N GLY A 253 -8.50 13.52 -11.75
CA GLY A 253 -7.17 13.90 -12.21
C GLY A 253 -7.20 14.78 -13.45
N SER A 254 -6.10 15.49 -13.72
CA SER A 254 -6.01 16.72 -14.54
C SER A 254 -6.51 16.71 -16.00
N THR A 255 -7.16 15.66 -16.49
CA THR A 255 -7.64 15.61 -17.88
C THR A 255 -9.15 15.38 -17.95
N SER A 256 -9.81 16.48 -18.28
CA SER A 256 -11.24 16.70 -18.51
C SER A 256 -12.08 16.92 -17.25
N SER A 257 -12.48 18.19 -17.08
CA SER A 257 -13.64 18.65 -16.33
C SER A 257 -13.96 17.83 -15.07
N ASN A 258 -13.40 18.22 -13.92
CA ASN A 258 -13.63 17.60 -12.62
C ASN A 258 -14.85 18.23 -11.91
N PRO A 259 -16.11 17.75 -12.09
CA PRO A 259 -17.26 18.30 -11.38
C PRO A 259 -17.31 17.90 -9.90
N TYR A 260 -16.45 16.97 -9.45
CA TYR A 260 -16.61 16.29 -8.16
C TYR A 260 -15.45 16.45 -7.17
N GLN A 261 -14.43 17.29 -7.45
CA GLN A 261 -13.41 17.66 -6.45
C GLN A 261 -14.03 18.19 -5.15
N PHE A 262 -15.20 18.81 -5.28
CA PHE A 262 -15.98 19.30 -4.15
C PHE A 262 -16.45 18.20 -3.19
N TYR A 263 -16.62 16.95 -3.67
CA TYR A 263 -17.04 15.82 -2.85
C TYR A 263 -15.87 15.11 -2.15
N ASN A 264 -14.63 15.52 -2.43
CA ASN A 264 -13.49 14.98 -1.69
C ASN A 264 -13.56 15.45 -0.23
N PRO A 265 -13.20 14.57 0.73
CA PRO A 265 -13.17 14.97 2.13
C PRO A 265 -12.19 16.13 2.31
N VAL A 266 -12.68 17.19 2.97
CA VAL A 266 -11.88 18.34 3.36
C VAL A 266 -11.18 18.01 4.69
N GLY A 267 -9.88 18.31 4.78
CA GLY A 267 -9.07 17.97 5.94
C GLY A 267 -8.56 16.53 5.96
N ARG A 268 -7.67 16.22 6.90
CA ARG A 268 -7.02 14.92 7.05
C ARG A 268 -7.66 14.13 8.17
N ARG A 269 -7.93 12.83 7.95
CA ARG A 269 -8.31 11.94 9.05
C ARG A 269 -7.14 11.78 10.03
N SER A 270 -7.43 11.84 11.32
CA SER A 270 -6.48 11.65 12.40
C SER A 270 -7.00 10.56 13.33
N LEU A 271 -6.18 9.55 13.61
CA LEU A 271 -6.52 8.42 14.47
C LEU A 271 -5.61 8.45 15.69
N ASN A 272 -6.20 8.41 16.87
CA ASN A 272 -5.50 8.36 18.14
C ASN A 272 -5.94 7.09 18.87
N LEU A 273 -5.14 6.03 18.73
CA LEU A 273 -5.49 4.68 19.16
C LEU A 273 -4.73 4.30 20.42
N ASN A 274 -5.46 3.87 21.45
CA ASN A 274 -4.90 3.44 22.71
C ASN A 274 -4.87 1.92 22.83
N PHE A 275 -3.70 1.39 23.21
CA PHE A 275 -3.49 -0.03 23.44
C PHE A 275 -3.06 -0.23 24.89
N ASN A 276 -3.91 -0.92 25.65
CA ASN A 276 -3.69 -1.20 27.06
C ASN A 276 -3.45 -2.68 27.30
N TYR A 277 -2.66 -3.01 28.33
CA TYR A 277 -2.36 -4.37 28.76
C TYR A 277 -1.71 -5.24 27.67
N VAL A 278 -0.87 -4.65 26.83
CA VAL A 278 -0.17 -5.37 25.76
C VAL A 278 0.99 -6.16 26.36
N ALA A 279 1.10 -7.44 26.00
CA ALA A 279 2.19 -8.30 26.43
C ALA A 279 3.53 -7.81 25.86
N ASP A 280 4.59 -7.94 26.66
CA ASP A 280 5.98 -7.63 26.29
C ASP A 280 6.37 -8.27 24.94
N SER A 281 6.12 -9.57 24.80
CA SER A 281 6.42 -10.37 23.61
C SER A 281 5.67 -9.95 22.34
N THR A 282 4.64 -9.11 22.44
CA THR A 282 3.93 -8.54 21.28
C THR A 282 4.50 -7.19 20.88
N LEU A 283 5.05 -6.44 21.84
CA LEU A 283 5.52 -5.08 21.61
C LEU A 283 7.00 -5.02 21.30
N PHE A 284 7.82 -5.82 21.97
CA PHE A 284 9.28 -5.79 21.88
C PHE A 284 9.83 -7.12 21.37
N PRO A 285 11.00 -7.10 20.72
CA PRO A 285 11.70 -8.33 20.35
C PRO A 285 12.17 -9.08 21.61
N GLU A 286 12.44 -10.38 21.47
CA GLU A 286 12.85 -11.24 22.60
C GLU A 286 14.02 -10.64 23.40
N ASN A 287 15.00 -10.07 22.69
CA ASN A 287 16.08 -9.34 23.32
C ASN A 287 16.61 -8.23 22.40
N ILE A 288 16.18 -7.00 22.66
CA ILE A 288 16.59 -5.79 21.93
C ILE A 288 18.09 -5.47 22.03
N PHE A 289 18.79 -6.06 23.01
CA PHE A 289 20.22 -5.88 23.22
C PHE A 289 21.04 -7.08 22.73
N SER A 290 20.40 -8.05 22.07
CA SER A 290 21.08 -9.20 21.49
C SER A 290 21.75 -8.81 20.18
N ASP A 291 22.96 -9.34 19.97
CA ASP A 291 23.62 -9.36 18.66
C ASP A 291 23.06 -10.46 17.73
N ASP A 292 22.23 -11.36 18.26
CA ASP A 292 21.50 -12.37 17.49
C ASP A 292 20.34 -11.72 16.73
N GLU A 293 20.45 -11.69 15.40
CA GLU A 293 19.47 -11.08 14.49
C GLU A 293 18.06 -11.65 14.70
N SER A 294 17.93 -12.96 14.94
CA SER A 294 16.63 -13.61 15.17
C SER A 294 15.93 -13.17 16.46
N LYS A 295 16.68 -12.64 17.42
CA LYS A 295 16.15 -12.20 18.72
C LYS A 295 15.90 -10.70 18.79
N ASN A 296 16.34 -9.93 17.78
CA ASN A 296 16.33 -8.48 17.80
C ASN A 296 15.74 -7.88 16.51
N TYR A 297 16.25 -8.27 15.35
CA TYR A 297 15.93 -7.67 14.05
C TYR A 297 14.92 -8.45 13.22
N ASP A 298 14.85 -9.77 13.40
CA ASP A 298 13.87 -10.65 12.76
C ASP A 298 12.95 -11.29 13.82
N SER A 299 12.19 -10.44 14.50
CA SER A 299 11.22 -10.85 15.51
C SER A 299 9.81 -10.41 15.13
N SER A 300 8.80 -11.14 15.59
CA SER A 300 7.38 -10.96 15.17
C SER A 300 6.65 -9.81 15.89
N ASP A 301 7.36 -9.00 16.66
CA ASP A 301 6.82 -7.92 17.50
C ASP A 301 6.54 -6.61 16.73
N LEU A 302 5.80 -5.70 17.36
CA LEU A 302 5.44 -4.41 16.76
C LEU A 302 6.62 -3.45 16.56
N VAL A 303 7.62 -3.44 17.44
CA VAL A 303 8.81 -2.58 17.27
C VAL A 303 9.56 -2.97 16.01
N THR A 304 9.81 -4.26 15.82
CA THR A 304 10.56 -4.78 14.70
C THR A 304 9.75 -4.73 13.41
N GLN A 305 8.51 -5.21 13.44
CA GLN A 305 7.70 -5.35 12.24
C GLN A 305 7.10 -4.03 11.78
N PHE A 306 6.65 -3.15 12.69
CA PHE A 306 5.97 -1.90 12.32
C PHE A 306 6.88 -0.68 12.42
N TYR A 307 7.37 -0.35 13.63
CA TYR A 307 8.08 0.91 13.88
C TYR A 307 9.43 0.98 13.15
N THR A 308 10.19 -0.11 13.18
CA THR A 308 11.49 -0.19 12.47
C THR A 308 11.28 -0.22 10.97
N ARG A 309 10.27 -0.95 10.47
CA ARG A 309 10.01 -1.02 9.03
C ARG A 309 9.49 0.28 8.42
N MET A 310 8.72 1.07 9.18
CA MET A 310 8.31 2.41 8.77
C MET A 310 9.40 3.48 8.95
N LEU A 311 10.56 3.10 9.50
CA LEU A 311 11.65 4.02 9.86
C LEU A 311 11.11 5.13 10.80
N GLY A 312 10.37 4.71 11.82
CA GLY A 312 9.66 5.58 12.76
C GLY A 312 8.53 6.35 12.08
N LYS A 313 8.75 7.65 11.83
CA LYS A 313 7.77 8.56 11.22
C LYS A 313 8.02 8.85 9.74
N HIS A 314 9.04 8.24 9.16
CA HIS A 314 9.49 8.60 7.82
C HIS A 314 8.49 8.13 6.76
N ASN A 315 8.28 6.82 6.65
CA ASN A 315 7.45 6.24 5.61
C ASN A 315 5.97 6.28 6.00
N PRO A 316 5.06 6.65 5.08
CA PRO A 316 3.63 6.46 5.27
C PRO A 316 3.27 4.98 5.06
N VAL A 317 2.15 4.55 5.65
CA VAL A 317 1.67 3.17 5.65
C VAL A 317 0.20 3.12 5.26
N LEU A 318 -0.20 2.09 4.51
CA LEU A 318 -1.63 1.79 4.35
C LEU A 318 -2.12 1.18 5.67
N PHE A 319 -3.17 1.76 6.23
CA PHE A 319 -3.72 1.35 7.50
C PHE A 319 -5.21 1.08 7.35
N SER A 320 -5.68 0.00 7.97
CA SER A 320 -7.08 -0.35 8.08
C SER A 320 -7.50 -0.35 9.55
N ILE A 321 -8.64 0.27 9.84
CA ILE A 321 -9.24 0.28 11.19
C ILE A 321 -9.89 -1.06 11.56
N ASN A 322 -10.02 -1.98 10.60
CA ASN A 322 -10.64 -3.29 10.79
C ASN A 322 -10.04 -4.33 9.84
N THR A 323 -9.33 -5.31 10.40
CA THR A 323 -8.67 -6.42 9.68
C THR A 323 -9.58 -7.24 8.77
N SER A 324 -10.88 -7.26 9.05
CA SER A 324 -11.86 -8.10 8.37
C SER A 324 -12.74 -7.30 7.41
N SER A 325 -12.52 -6.00 7.27
CA SER A 325 -13.35 -5.15 6.43
C SER A 325 -12.96 -5.23 4.96
N PRO A 326 -13.92 -5.48 4.06
CA PRO A 326 -13.75 -5.31 2.62
C PRO A 326 -14.12 -3.90 2.15
N ASP A 327 -14.50 -2.98 3.04
CA ASP A 327 -14.99 -1.64 2.66
C ASP A 327 -13.82 -0.67 2.44
N GLU A 328 -13.78 0.03 1.29
CA GLU A 328 -12.68 0.97 1.01
C GLU A 328 -12.54 2.08 2.06
N SER A 329 -13.65 2.50 2.67
CA SER A 329 -13.69 3.59 3.65
C SER A 329 -12.87 3.31 4.91
N ASP A 330 -12.63 2.03 5.21
CA ASP A 330 -11.89 1.61 6.41
C ASP A 330 -10.37 1.72 6.22
N PHE A 331 -9.92 2.00 4.99
CA PHE A 331 -8.53 2.14 4.63
C PHE A 331 -8.11 3.61 4.49
N GLY A 332 -6.81 3.85 4.67
CA GLY A 332 -6.18 5.10 4.32
C GLY A 332 -4.67 5.01 4.39
N ILE A 333 -3.98 5.94 3.74
CA ILE A 333 -2.55 6.11 3.90
C ILE A 333 -2.30 7.07 5.06
N TYR A 334 -1.54 6.64 6.06
CA TYR A 334 -1.26 7.42 7.27
C TYR A 334 0.24 7.51 7.55
N ARG A 335 0.64 8.59 8.22
CA ARG A 335 1.97 8.76 8.80
C ARG A 335 1.87 8.90 10.32
N LEU A 336 2.78 8.23 11.01
CA LEU A 336 2.92 8.29 12.45
C LEU A 336 3.25 9.72 12.93
N GLN A 337 2.53 10.21 13.95
CA GLN A 337 2.69 11.55 14.52
C GLN A 337 3.47 11.54 15.84
N ASN A 338 3.39 10.47 16.64
CA ASN A 338 4.10 10.32 17.91
C ASN A 338 5.24 9.30 17.82
N ASN A 339 6.24 9.38 18.72
CA ASN A 339 7.23 8.31 18.84
C ASN A 339 6.60 7.16 19.64
N LEU A 340 7.10 5.94 19.48
CA LEU A 340 6.72 4.85 20.37
C LEU A 340 7.19 5.19 21.79
N VAL A 341 6.23 5.29 22.70
CA VAL A 341 6.47 5.41 24.13
C VAL A 341 5.58 4.38 24.81
N ALA A 342 6.20 3.34 25.36
CA ALA A 342 5.52 2.28 26.08
C ALA A 342 5.71 2.47 27.59
N LYS A 343 4.62 2.47 28.35
CA LYS A 343 4.65 2.55 29.81
C LYS A 343 4.40 1.18 30.39
N GLN A 344 5.36 0.64 31.12
CA GLN A 344 5.16 -0.60 31.87
C GLN A 344 4.17 -0.36 33.01
N ILE A 345 3.13 -1.19 33.08
CA ILE A 345 2.08 -1.10 34.11
C ILE A 345 2.05 -2.32 35.04
N ALA A 346 2.60 -3.45 34.58
CA ALA A 346 2.84 -4.65 35.36
C ALA A 346 4.05 -5.41 34.79
N SER A 347 4.47 -6.49 35.45
CA SER A 347 5.52 -7.35 34.91
C SER A 347 5.11 -7.85 33.51
N ARG A 348 5.96 -7.61 32.51
CA ARG A 348 5.75 -7.99 31.09
C ARG A 348 4.47 -7.42 30.45
N THR A 349 3.98 -6.29 30.93
CA THR A 349 2.74 -5.69 30.42
C THR A 349 2.89 -4.17 30.27
N PHE A 350 2.52 -3.67 29.09
CA PHE A 350 2.72 -2.29 28.67
C PHE A 350 1.45 -1.65 28.13
N ASN A 351 1.35 -0.34 28.31
CA ASN A 351 0.40 0.51 27.59
C ASN A 351 1.16 1.39 26.61
N PHE A 352 0.62 1.60 25.41
CA PHE A 352 1.16 2.55 24.45
C PHE A 352 0.05 3.19 23.63
N ASN A 353 0.40 4.27 22.94
CA ASN A 353 -0.51 5.06 22.12
C ASN A 353 0.05 5.17 20.69
N LEU A 354 -0.83 5.07 19.69
CA LEU A 354 -0.51 5.23 18.28
C LEU A 354 -1.30 6.41 17.73
N LYS A 355 -0.60 7.46 17.30
CA LYS A 355 -1.20 8.61 16.62
C LYS A 355 -0.85 8.59 15.14
N LEU A 356 -1.86 8.44 14.31
CA LEU A 356 -1.76 8.42 12.86
C LEU A 356 -2.47 9.63 12.29
N ARG A 357 -1.88 10.26 11.27
CA ARG A 357 -2.55 11.30 10.49
C ARG A 357 -2.46 10.95 9.03
N GLU A 358 -3.56 11.10 8.32
CA GLU A 358 -3.67 10.82 6.90
C GLU A 358 -2.59 11.59 6.14
N ALA A 359 -1.94 10.90 5.21
CA ALA A 359 -0.84 11.43 4.43
C ALA A 359 -1.20 11.40 2.95
N TRP A 360 -0.89 12.50 2.28
CA TRP A 360 -0.99 12.69 0.83
C TRP A 360 0.20 13.49 0.33
#